data_AF-O29516-F1
#
_entry.id   AF-O29516-F1
#
_cell.length_a   1.000
_cell.length_b   1.000
_cell.length_c   1.000
_cell.angle_alpha   90.00
_cell.angle_beta   90.00
_cell.angle_gamma   90.00
#
_symmetry.space_group_name_H-M   'P 1'
#
loop_
_entity.id
_entity.type
_entity.pdbx_description
1 polymer ?
#
loop_
_entity_poly.entity_id
_entity_poly.type
_entity_poly.pdbx_seq_one_letter_code
_entity_poly.pdbx_strand_id
1 'polypeptide(L)'
;MLTKLFLKKKFEEYYSKNEVELPRKFKNREFAFVPLELLPDFVMHRHISFRSETDFRAYILSNVPAHIYFSSAYYERPAEDKMENKGWLGADLIFDIDADHLPVKAQSFEKALEMAKREIKKLTAVLRADFGIRDMKIYFSGGRGYHVHVHDEEFLSLGSAERREIVDYLRLNSPKIVVEDRFANSNAAKRVLNYLRKKLEEDERLTSKLKIKPADLKKEKLTKKVIRAVEKFDYSALSIYIDAPVTADVKRLIRLPGSLHGKTGLRVTEVEDIESFNPLKDALAFGDEAVVVKVARKLNLSIGDFSGKIYPGRVKLPEYAAVFLICRGDASYDS
;
A
#
# COMPACT_ATOMS: atom_id res chain seq x y z
N MET A 1 -6.58 -28.50 13.06
CA MET A 1 -7.12 -29.13 11.84
C MET A 1 -8.45 -28.50 11.42
N LEU A 2 -9.48 -28.52 12.29
CA LEU A 2 -10.81 -27.98 12.00
C LEU A 2 -10.80 -26.53 11.48
N THR A 3 -10.04 -25.63 12.11
CA THR A 3 -9.92 -24.22 11.69
C THR A 3 -9.36 -24.04 10.28
N LYS A 4 -8.39 -24.87 9.89
CA LYS A 4 -7.78 -24.80 8.55
C LYS A 4 -8.75 -25.28 7.48
N LEU A 5 -9.53 -26.33 7.77
CA LEU A 5 -10.58 -26.83 6.89
C LEU A 5 -11.69 -25.80 6.70
N PHE A 6 -12.12 -25.16 7.80
CA PHE A 6 -13.09 -24.07 7.76
C PHE A 6 -12.60 -22.92 6.87
N LEU A 7 -11.38 -22.41 7.09
CA LEU A 7 -10.82 -21.35 6.25
C LEU A 7 -10.71 -21.77 4.78
N LYS A 8 -10.28 -23.01 4.51
CA LYS A 8 -10.19 -23.54 3.14
C LYS A 8 -11.52 -23.49 2.43
N LYS A 9 -12.58 -24.00 3.08
CA LYS A 9 -13.94 -23.94 2.56
C LYS A 9 -14.37 -22.50 2.29
N LYS A 10 -14.09 -21.56 3.20
CA LYS A 10 -14.48 -20.15 3.02
C LYS A 10 -13.74 -19.46 1.87
N PHE A 11 -12.45 -19.69 1.72
CA PHE A 11 -11.67 -19.14 0.62
C PHE A 11 -12.11 -19.76 -0.73
N GLU A 12 -12.38 -21.06 -0.76
CA GLU A 12 -12.89 -21.76 -1.94
C GLU A 12 -14.27 -21.24 -2.36
N GLU A 13 -15.19 -21.07 -1.41
CA GLU A 13 -16.50 -20.46 -1.61
C GLU A 13 -16.37 -19.03 -2.18
N TYR A 14 -15.46 -18.23 -1.63
CA TYR A 14 -15.18 -16.89 -2.12
C TYR A 14 -14.72 -16.91 -3.58
N TYR A 15 -13.68 -17.67 -3.91
CA TYR A 15 -13.13 -17.69 -5.27
C TYR A 15 -14.05 -18.35 -6.29
N SER A 16 -14.96 -19.21 -5.85
CA SER A 16 -15.98 -19.81 -6.71
C SER A 16 -17.09 -18.82 -7.09
N LYS A 17 -17.46 -17.92 -6.17
CA LYS A 17 -18.55 -16.97 -6.36
C LYS A 17 -18.11 -15.62 -6.93
N ASN A 18 -16.85 -15.24 -6.74
CA ASN A 18 -16.36 -13.93 -7.12
C ASN A 18 -15.39 -14.03 -8.32
N GLU A 19 -15.40 -13.01 -9.15
CA GLU A 19 -14.40 -12.81 -10.20
C GLU A 19 -13.23 -12.01 -9.64
N VAL A 20 -12.03 -12.34 -10.08
CA VAL A 20 -10.80 -11.66 -9.69
C VAL A 20 -10.28 -10.95 -10.94
N GLU A 21 -10.29 -9.62 -10.92
CA GLU A 21 -9.92 -8.81 -12.09
C GLU A 21 -8.46 -9.04 -12.47
N LEU A 22 -8.23 -9.41 -13.74
CA LEU A 22 -6.89 -9.59 -14.28
C LEU A 22 -6.22 -8.22 -14.53
N PRO A 23 -4.91 -8.09 -14.24
CA PRO A 23 -4.20 -6.84 -14.45
C PRO A 23 -4.02 -6.55 -15.96
N ARG A 24 -3.74 -5.28 -16.29
CA ARG A 24 -3.39 -4.88 -17.67
C ARG A 24 -2.27 -5.77 -18.21
N LYS A 25 -2.41 -6.20 -19.47
CA LYS A 25 -1.46 -7.10 -20.16
C LYS A 25 -1.12 -8.36 -19.33
N PHE A 26 -2.09 -8.97 -18.65
CA PHE A 26 -1.85 -10.14 -17.78
C PHE A 26 -1.07 -11.27 -18.44
N LYS A 27 -1.22 -11.47 -19.77
CA LYS A 27 -0.48 -12.47 -20.55
C LYS A 27 1.04 -12.24 -20.57
N ASN A 28 1.48 -11.02 -20.28
CA ASN A 28 2.89 -10.63 -20.17
C ASN A 28 3.37 -10.58 -18.72
N ARG A 29 2.61 -11.09 -17.74
CA ARG A 29 2.98 -10.98 -16.33
C ARG A 29 3.27 -12.33 -15.70
N GLU A 30 4.23 -12.33 -14.79
CA GLU A 30 4.40 -13.42 -13.84
C GLU A 30 3.31 -13.30 -12.77
N PHE A 31 2.68 -14.42 -12.46
CA PHE A 31 1.82 -14.60 -11.31
C PHE A 31 2.52 -15.44 -10.26
N ALA A 32 2.13 -15.20 -9.01
CA ALA A 32 2.57 -15.99 -7.90
C ALA A 32 1.45 -16.21 -6.88
N PHE A 33 1.45 -17.36 -6.24
CA PHE A 33 0.38 -17.80 -5.35
C PHE A 33 0.97 -18.29 -4.04
N VAL A 34 0.32 -17.93 -2.94
CA VAL A 34 0.59 -18.54 -1.63
C VAL A 34 -0.59 -19.46 -1.34
N PRO A 35 -0.44 -20.79 -1.41
CA PRO A 35 -1.52 -21.70 -1.08
C PRO A 35 -1.94 -21.54 0.37
N LEU A 36 -3.25 -21.56 0.62
CA LEU A 36 -3.78 -21.46 1.98
C LEU A 36 -3.29 -22.61 2.87
N GLU A 37 -3.03 -23.76 2.27
CA GLU A 37 -2.56 -24.95 2.96
C GLU A 37 -1.13 -24.83 3.49
N LEU A 38 -0.33 -23.89 3.01
CA LEU A 38 1.03 -23.72 3.49
C LEU A 38 1.10 -22.75 4.68
N LEU A 39 0.06 -21.95 4.94
CA LEU A 39 0.06 -21.06 6.10
C LEU A 39 0.18 -21.86 7.43
N PRO A 40 1.00 -21.39 8.39
CA PRO A 40 1.64 -20.07 8.45
C PRO A 40 2.96 -19.93 7.65
N ASP A 41 3.49 -21.02 7.07
CA ASP A 41 4.69 -20.98 6.24
C ASP A 41 4.39 -20.22 4.95
N PHE A 42 4.99 -19.03 4.82
CA PHE A 42 4.73 -18.13 3.70
C PHE A 42 5.56 -18.54 2.48
N VAL A 43 5.16 -19.65 1.84
CA VAL A 43 5.79 -20.16 0.62
C VAL A 43 5.01 -19.71 -0.59
N MET A 44 5.71 -19.06 -1.52
CA MET A 44 5.13 -18.52 -2.74
C MET A 44 5.53 -19.38 -3.94
N HIS A 45 4.55 -19.92 -4.64
CA HIS A 45 4.71 -20.60 -5.92
C HIS A 45 4.77 -19.52 -7.00
N ARG A 46 5.87 -19.48 -7.76
CA ARG A 46 6.21 -18.38 -8.67
C ARG A 46 6.39 -18.86 -10.10
N HIS A 47 6.64 -17.91 -11.00
CA HIS A 47 6.93 -18.15 -12.42
C HIS A 47 5.76 -18.78 -13.18
N ILE A 48 4.54 -18.45 -12.76
CA ILE A 48 3.31 -18.90 -13.41
C ILE A 48 2.83 -17.81 -14.36
N SER A 49 2.26 -18.18 -15.49
CA SER A 49 1.60 -17.23 -16.40
C SER A 49 0.40 -17.90 -17.05
N PHE A 50 -0.53 -17.09 -17.55
CA PHE A 50 -1.79 -17.56 -18.10
C PHE A 50 -2.05 -16.98 -19.49
N ARG A 51 -2.55 -17.81 -20.39
CA ARG A 51 -2.90 -17.41 -21.77
C ARG A 51 -4.32 -16.88 -21.88
N SER A 52 -5.20 -17.35 -20.99
CA SER A 52 -6.61 -16.99 -20.92
C SER A 52 -7.05 -16.79 -19.47
N GLU A 53 -8.14 -16.05 -19.30
CA GLU A 53 -8.81 -15.88 -18.01
C GLU A 53 -9.41 -17.20 -17.51
N THR A 54 -9.88 -18.05 -18.41
CA THR A 54 -10.37 -19.40 -18.09
C THR A 54 -9.29 -20.25 -17.42
N ASP A 55 -8.06 -20.25 -17.96
CA ASP A 55 -6.93 -21.01 -17.37
C ASP A 55 -6.57 -20.46 -15.98
N PHE A 56 -6.56 -19.14 -15.84
CA PHE A 56 -6.31 -18.47 -14.57
C PHE A 56 -7.36 -18.86 -13.52
N ARG A 57 -8.65 -18.82 -13.88
CA ARG A 57 -9.75 -19.20 -12.99
C ARG A 57 -9.68 -20.67 -12.62
N ALA A 58 -9.44 -21.55 -13.58
CA ALA A 58 -9.27 -22.99 -13.33
C ALA A 58 -8.11 -23.27 -12.35
N TYR A 59 -7.00 -22.54 -12.49
CA TYR A 59 -5.85 -22.67 -11.60
C TYR A 59 -6.19 -22.26 -10.16
N ILE A 60 -6.87 -21.12 -9.95
CA ILE A 60 -7.28 -20.65 -8.63
C ILE A 60 -8.20 -21.67 -7.95
N LEU A 61 -9.20 -22.17 -8.66
CA LEU A 61 -10.16 -23.12 -8.11
C LEU A 61 -9.50 -24.46 -7.77
N SER A 62 -8.49 -24.87 -8.55
CA SER A 62 -7.72 -26.08 -8.27
C SER A 62 -6.71 -25.90 -7.13
N ASN A 63 -6.26 -24.67 -6.89
CA ASN A 63 -5.19 -24.33 -5.94
C ASN A 63 -5.57 -23.12 -5.08
N VAL A 64 -6.63 -23.27 -4.28
CA VAL A 64 -7.24 -22.18 -3.49
C VAL A 64 -6.16 -21.38 -2.73
N PRO A 65 -5.88 -20.13 -3.14
CA PRO A 65 -4.76 -19.37 -2.61
C PRO A 65 -5.17 -18.57 -1.38
N ALA A 66 -4.27 -18.44 -0.41
CA ALA A 66 -4.36 -17.41 0.63
C ALA A 66 -4.00 -16.01 0.11
N HIS A 67 -3.13 -15.95 -0.89
CA HIS A 67 -2.70 -14.71 -1.53
C HIS A 67 -2.41 -14.93 -3.02
N ILE A 68 -2.73 -13.94 -3.84
CA ILE A 68 -2.39 -13.91 -5.26
C ILE A 68 -1.59 -12.64 -5.54
N TYR A 69 -0.51 -12.79 -6.28
CA TYR A 69 0.37 -11.71 -6.70
C TYR A 69 0.59 -11.75 -8.21
N PHE A 70 0.93 -10.59 -8.77
CA PHE A 70 1.38 -10.44 -10.14
C PHE A 70 2.60 -9.50 -10.20
N SER A 71 3.47 -9.64 -11.21
CA SER A 71 4.63 -8.78 -11.39
C SER A 71 4.23 -7.37 -11.81
N SER A 72 4.89 -6.35 -11.25
CA SER A 72 4.84 -4.98 -11.79
C SER A 72 5.39 -4.94 -13.22
N ALA A 73 6.38 -5.79 -13.51
CA ALA A 73 6.95 -5.98 -14.83
C ALA A 73 6.02 -6.67 -15.83
N TYR A 74 6.24 -6.29 -17.09
CA TYR A 74 5.85 -7.01 -18.28
C TYR A 74 7.05 -7.76 -18.84
N TYR A 75 6.82 -8.98 -19.30
CA TYR A 75 7.82 -9.89 -19.83
C TYR A 75 7.37 -10.48 -21.16
N GLU A 76 8.33 -10.82 -22.02
CA GLU A 76 8.09 -11.63 -23.23
C GLU A 76 7.72 -13.06 -22.85
N ARG A 77 8.45 -13.63 -21.89
CA ARG A 77 8.32 -15.01 -21.42
C ARG A 77 8.12 -15.04 -19.90
N PRO A 78 6.92 -14.65 -19.42
CA PRO A 78 6.65 -14.52 -17.98
C PRO A 78 6.74 -15.82 -17.18
N ALA A 79 6.70 -16.98 -17.84
CA ALA A 79 6.83 -18.29 -17.20
C ALA A 79 8.27 -18.78 -17.01
N GLU A 80 9.29 -18.08 -17.52
CA GLU A 80 10.69 -18.53 -17.36
C GLU A 80 11.10 -18.48 -15.89
N ASP A 81 11.72 -19.55 -15.39
CA ASP A 81 12.20 -19.61 -14.00
C ASP A 81 13.31 -18.59 -13.75
N LYS A 82 14.23 -18.45 -14.71
CA LYS A 82 15.35 -17.52 -14.61
C LYS A 82 14.90 -16.12 -15.04
N MET A 83 15.06 -15.16 -14.14
CA MET A 83 14.68 -13.75 -14.37
C MET A 83 15.35 -13.13 -15.61
N GLU A 84 16.59 -13.51 -15.92
CA GLU A 84 17.35 -13.03 -17.08
C GLU A 84 16.74 -13.50 -18.41
N ASN A 85 16.06 -14.66 -18.41
CA ASN A 85 15.48 -15.25 -19.61
C ASN A 85 14.08 -14.70 -19.93
N LYS A 86 13.43 -14.00 -19.00
CA LYS A 86 12.05 -13.54 -19.18
C LYS A 86 11.87 -12.48 -20.27
N GLY A 87 12.92 -11.72 -20.60
CA GLY A 87 12.86 -10.58 -21.53
C GLY A 87 11.98 -9.44 -20.98
N TRP A 88 12.56 -8.51 -20.22
CA TRP A 88 11.82 -7.40 -19.59
C TRP A 88 11.39 -6.37 -20.63
N LEU A 89 10.09 -6.03 -20.64
CA LEU A 89 9.47 -5.11 -21.60
C LEU A 89 9.12 -3.73 -21.00
N GLY A 90 9.19 -3.60 -19.67
CA GLY A 90 8.70 -2.44 -18.93
C GLY A 90 8.12 -2.87 -17.59
N ALA A 91 7.80 -1.92 -16.71
CA ALA A 91 7.09 -2.20 -15.47
C ALA A 91 6.19 -1.03 -15.05
N ASP A 92 5.02 -1.32 -14.49
CA ASP A 92 4.23 -0.27 -13.84
C ASP A 92 5.03 0.38 -12.71
N LEU A 93 4.86 1.68 -12.53
CA LEU A 93 5.39 2.39 -11.38
C LEU A 93 4.41 2.25 -10.20
N ILE A 94 4.86 1.60 -9.14
CA ILE A 94 4.00 1.22 -8.01
C ILE A 94 4.57 1.77 -6.72
N PHE A 95 3.68 2.34 -5.90
CA PHE A 95 4.01 2.87 -4.59
C PHE A 95 3.21 2.10 -3.54
N ASP A 96 3.89 1.60 -2.51
CA ASP A 96 3.23 0.94 -1.38
C ASP A 96 3.36 1.82 -0.13
N ILE A 97 2.21 2.09 0.49
CA ILE A 97 2.10 2.74 1.79
C ILE A 97 1.64 1.68 2.77
N ASP A 98 2.56 1.18 3.60
CA ASP A 98 2.23 0.35 4.75
C ASP A 98 2.37 1.18 6.03
N ALA A 99 1.38 1.11 6.92
CA ALA A 99 1.40 1.78 8.21
C ALA A 99 2.64 1.44 9.06
N ASP A 100 3.27 0.28 8.86
CA ASP A 100 4.50 -0.09 9.56
C ASP A 100 5.71 0.75 9.15
N HIS A 101 5.71 1.30 7.93
CA HIS A 101 6.78 2.16 7.40
C HIS A 101 6.62 3.62 7.82
N LEU A 102 5.53 3.97 8.51
CA LEU A 102 5.31 5.33 8.98
C LEU A 102 6.14 5.62 10.25
N PRO A 103 6.54 6.89 10.49
CA PRO A 103 7.37 7.27 11.65
C PRO A 103 6.70 6.99 13.00
N VAL A 104 5.38 7.08 13.04
CA VAL A 104 4.58 6.83 14.24
C VAL A 104 3.97 5.44 14.13
N LYS A 105 4.11 4.62 15.17
CA LYS A 105 3.48 3.30 15.20
C LYS A 105 2.00 3.42 15.56
N ALA A 106 1.17 2.73 14.78
CA ALA A 106 -0.27 2.68 15.03
C ALA A 106 -0.60 1.82 16.26
N GLN A 107 -1.52 2.29 17.09
CA GLN A 107 -1.96 1.59 18.30
C GLN A 107 -3.04 0.54 18.02
N SER A 108 -3.72 0.65 16.89
CA SER A 108 -4.77 -0.28 16.46
C SER A 108 -4.73 -0.46 14.93
N PHE A 109 -5.47 -1.45 14.44
CA PHE A 109 -5.57 -1.72 13.01
C PHE A 109 -6.31 -0.59 12.28
N GLU A 110 -7.38 -0.06 12.89
CA GLU A 110 -8.14 1.10 12.43
C GLU A 110 -7.20 2.32 12.32
N LYS A 111 -6.39 2.57 13.35
CA LYS A 111 -5.46 3.70 13.34
C LYS A 111 -4.38 3.55 12.27
N ALA A 112 -3.92 2.32 12.03
CA ALA A 112 -2.96 2.03 10.96
C ALA A 112 -3.53 2.43 9.59
N LEU A 113 -4.78 2.05 9.31
CA LEU A 113 -5.48 2.40 8.09
C LEU A 113 -5.70 3.90 7.94
N GLU A 114 -6.12 4.60 9.00
CA GLU A 114 -6.25 6.07 8.98
C GLU A 114 -4.93 6.77 8.66
N MET A 115 -3.83 6.29 9.25
CA MET A 115 -2.50 6.84 9.02
C MET A 115 -2.05 6.62 7.57
N ALA A 116 -2.21 5.40 7.06
CA ALA A 116 -1.90 5.07 5.68
C ALA A 116 -2.76 5.88 4.68
N LYS A 117 -4.06 6.07 4.98
CA LYS A 117 -4.98 6.90 4.17
C LYS A 117 -4.52 8.35 4.05
N ARG A 118 -4.07 8.98 5.14
CA ARG A 118 -3.50 10.34 5.08
C ARG A 118 -2.25 10.41 4.21
N GLU A 119 -1.42 9.38 4.27
CA GLU A 119 -0.18 9.33 3.51
C GLU A 119 -0.42 9.10 2.01
N ILE A 120 -1.41 8.27 1.64
CA ILE A 120 -1.87 8.09 0.26
C ILE A 120 -2.38 9.41 -0.33
N LYS A 121 -3.10 10.22 0.44
CA LYS A 121 -3.56 11.54 -0.01
C LYS A 121 -2.40 12.48 -0.32
N LYS A 122 -1.36 12.49 0.53
CA LYS A 122 -0.13 13.25 0.27
C LYS A 122 0.57 12.75 -0.99
N LEU A 123 0.75 11.43 -1.10
CA LEU A 123 1.40 10.79 -2.25
C LEU A 123 0.70 11.17 -3.55
N THR A 124 -0.59 10.89 -3.66
CA THR A 124 -1.37 11.14 -4.88
C THR A 124 -1.45 12.61 -5.26
N ALA A 125 -1.49 13.53 -4.29
CA ALA A 125 -1.40 14.97 -4.57
C ALA A 125 -0.04 15.35 -5.18
N VAL A 126 1.06 14.83 -4.64
CA VAL A 126 2.42 15.10 -5.14
C VAL A 126 2.66 14.45 -6.51
N LEU A 127 2.20 13.21 -6.72
CA LEU A 127 2.30 12.52 -8.00
C LEU A 127 1.61 13.30 -9.13
N ARG A 128 0.41 13.84 -8.87
CA ARG A 128 -0.30 14.68 -9.85
C ARG A 128 0.41 16.03 -10.06
N ALA A 129 0.73 16.73 -8.98
CA ALA A 129 1.22 18.11 -9.06
C ALA A 129 2.65 18.21 -9.61
N ASP A 130 3.52 17.28 -9.26
CA ASP A 130 4.95 17.41 -9.55
C ASP A 130 5.43 16.53 -10.70
N PHE A 131 4.81 15.36 -10.88
CA PHE A 131 5.17 14.41 -11.93
C PHE A 131 4.19 14.43 -13.10
N GLY A 132 3.06 15.15 -12.97
CA GLY A 132 2.06 15.22 -14.03
C GLY A 132 1.32 13.91 -14.28
N ILE A 133 1.31 12.98 -13.33
CA ILE A 133 0.64 11.68 -13.46
C ILE A 133 -0.87 11.88 -13.64
N ARG A 134 -1.44 11.20 -14.66
CA ARG A 134 -2.85 11.33 -15.05
C ARG A 134 -3.63 10.04 -14.82
N ASP A 135 -3.06 8.91 -15.22
CA ASP A 135 -3.68 7.59 -15.07
C ASP A 135 -3.01 6.86 -13.88
N MET A 136 -3.65 6.95 -12.71
CA MET A 136 -3.28 6.16 -11.56
C MET A 136 -4.49 5.64 -10.81
N LYS A 137 -4.36 4.45 -10.25
CA LYS A 137 -5.38 3.79 -9.43
C LYS A 137 -4.85 3.50 -8.03
N ILE A 138 -5.74 3.57 -7.04
CA ILE A 138 -5.43 3.27 -5.65
C ILE A 138 -6.04 1.91 -5.30
N TYR A 139 -5.30 1.09 -4.58
CA TYR A 139 -5.76 -0.21 -4.12
C TYR A 139 -5.53 -0.37 -2.63
N PHE A 140 -6.54 -0.79 -1.89
CA PHE A 140 -6.34 -1.35 -0.56
C PHE A 140 -5.71 -2.74 -0.66
N SER A 141 -4.60 -2.96 0.04
CA SER A 141 -3.82 -4.21 -0.04
C SER A 141 -4.47 -5.42 0.66
N GLY A 142 -5.61 -5.25 1.33
CA GLY A 142 -6.17 -6.24 2.26
C GLY A 142 -5.49 -6.25 3.64
N GLY A 143 -4.36 -5.56 3.80
CA GLY A 143 -3.56 -5.49 5.02
C GLY A 143 -3.73 -4.17 5.78
N ARG A 144 -2.59 -3.53 6.13
CA ARG A 144 -2.54 -2.23 6.85
C ARG A 144 -2.07 -1.08 5.95
N GLY A 145 -2.29 -1.23 4.65
CA GLY A 145 -1.69 -0.36 3.66
C GLY A 145 -2.41 -0.35 2.33
N TYR A 146 -1.95 0.54 1.46
CA TYR A 146 -2.52 0.78 0.15
C TYR A 146 -1.41 0.86 -0.89
N HIS A 147 -1.74 0.52 -2.13
CA HIS A 147 -0.87 0.73 -3.27
C HIS A 147 -1.41 1.82 -4.17
N VAL A 148 -0.51 2.55 -4.84
CA VAL A 148 -0.83 3.39 -6.00
C VAL A 148 -0.17 2.78 -7.21
N HIS A 149 -0.95 2.45 -8.24
CA HIS A 149 -0.46 1.95 -9.52
C HIS A 149 -0.54 3.08 -10.53
N VAL A 150 0.60 3.47 -11.09
CA VAL A 150 0.68 4.45 -12.18
C VAL A 150 0.73 3.71 -13.50
N HIS A 151 -0.11 4.15 -14.44
CA HIS A 151 -0.29 3.51 -15.74
C HIS A 151 0.05 4.41 -16.93
N ASP A 152 0.44 5.67 -16.69
CA ASP A 152 1.01 6.54 -17.71
C ASP A 152 2.23 5.83 -18.38
N GLU A 153 2.18 5.67 -19.70
CA GLU A 153 3.14 4.85 -20.46
C GLU A 153 4.59 5.35 -20.34
N GLU A 154 4.79 6.65 -20.14
CA GLU A 154 6.11 7.28 -20.01
C GLU A 154 6.91 6.78 -18.79
N PHE A 155 6.24 6.22 -17.79
CA PHE A 155 6.89 5.67 -16.58
C PHE A 155 7.27 4.19 -16.73
N LEU A 156 6.83 3.51 -17.80
CA LEU A 156 7.04 2.07 -17.98
C LEU A 156 8.51 1.68 -18.18
N SER A 157 9.28 2.56 -18.83
CA SER A 157 10.69 2.34 -19.16
C SER A 157 11.64 2.65 -18.00
N LEU A 158 11.15 3.24 -16.89
CA LEU A 158 12.00 3.61 -15.76
C LEU A 158 12.64 2.37 -15.13
N GLY A 159 13.97 2.39 -15.04
CA GLY A 159 14.75 1.39 -14.34
C GLY A 159 14.77 1.60 -12.83
N SER A 160 15.47 0.70 -12.14
CA SER A 160 15.56 0.76 -10.67
C SER A 160 16.37 1.95 -10.14
N ALA A 161 17.22 2.57 -10.95
CA ALA A 161 17.97 3.76 -10.53
C ALA A 161 17.07 4.99 -10.54
N GLU A 162 16.36 5.21 -11.64
CA GLU A 162 15.41 6.32 -11.81
C GLU A 162 14.28 6.25 -10.79
N ARG A 163 13.77 5.04 -10.52
CA ARG A 163 12.75 4.82 -9.47
C ARG A 163 13.27 5.14 -8.07
N ARG A 164 14.55 4.92 -7.78
CA ARG A 164 15.16 5.32 -6.51
C ARG A 164 15.25 6.84 -6.37
N GLU A 165 15.55 7.56 -7.45
CA GLU A 165 15.49 9.03 -7.44
C GLU A 165 14.07 9.55 -7.14
N ILE A 166 13.03 8.89 -7.68
CA ILE A 166 11.63 9.20 -7.34
C ILE A 166 11.37 8.96 -5.85
N VAL A 167 11.85 7.83 -5.30
CA VAL A 167 11.73 7.53 -3.87
C VAL A 167 12.40 8.62 -3.03
N ASP A 168 13.62 9.02 -3.38
CA ASP A 168 14.38 10.05 -2.67
C ASP A 168 13.69 11.41 -2.75
N TYR A 169 13.13 11.75 -3.91
CA TYR A 169 12.31 12.94 -4.10
C TYR A 169 11.08 12.97 -3.19
N LEU A 170 10.34 11.86 -3.12
CA LEU A 170 9.11 11.74 -2.32
C LEU A 170 9.41 11.75 -0.82
N ARG A 171 10.47 11.06 -0.39
CA ARG A 171 10.92 11.03 1.01
C ARG A 171 11.62 12.31 1.45
N LEU A 172 11.97 13.19 0.51
CA LEU A 172 12.82 14.36 0.73
C LEU A 172 14.15 13.93 1.40
N ASN A 173 14.79 12.91 0.84
CA ASN A 173 16.14 12.51 1.23
C ASN A 173 17.11 13.57 0.68
N SER A 174 17.68 14.39 1.58
CA SER A 174 18.68 15.42 1.24
C SER A 174 18.30 16.35 0.06
N PRO A 175 17.11 16.98 0.07
CA PRO A 175 16.67 17.78 -1.07
C PRO A 175 17.53 19.02 -1.22
N LYS A 176 17.95 19.33 -2.45
CA LYS A 176 18.64 20.59 -2.77
C LYS A 176 17.62 21.72 -2.77
N ILE A 177 17.44 22.38 -1.61
CA ILE A 177 16.54 23.53 -1.46
C ILE A 177 17.26 24.84 -1.81
N VAL A 178 18.54 24.94 -1.45
CA VAL A 178 19.39 26.11 -1.69
C VAL A 178 20.59 25.70 -2.55
N VAL A 179 20.90 26.49 -3.56
CA VAL A 179 22.07 26.35 -4.45
C VAL A 179 22.66 27.75 -4.64
N GLU A 180 23.95 27.93 -4.38
CA GLU A 180 24.68 29.19 -4.62
C GLU A 180 23.96 30.45 -4.08
N ASP A 181 23.57 30.42 -2.80
CA ASP A 181 22.82 31.48 -2.12
C ASP A 181 21.45 31.84 -2.75
N ARG A 182 20.88 30.94 -3.56
CA ARG A 182 19.55 31.07 -4.19
C ARG A 182 18.70 29.85 -3.88
N PHE A 183 17.39 29.98 -3.97
CA PHE A 183 16.51 28.81 -3.93
C PHE A 183 16.62 28.02 -5.23
N ALA A 184 16.71 26.69 -5.13
CA ALA A 184 16.72 25.82 -6.29
C ALA A 184 15.40 25.93 -7.06
N ASN A 185 15.48 25.94 -8.39
CA ASN A 185 14.28 25.90 -9.24
C ASN A 185 13.78 24.45 -9.40
N SER A 186 13.32 23.85 -8.31
CA SER A 186 12.78 22.49 -8.30
C SER A 186 11.41 22.44 -7.61
N ASN A 187 10.58 21.46 -7.97
CA ASN A 187 9.27 21.26 -7.34
C ASN A 187 9.40 20.94 -5.84
N ALA A 188 10.42 20.16 -5.45
CA ALA A 188 10.74 19.91 -4.04
C ALA A 188 11.06 21.20 -3.27
N ALA A 189 11.93 22.06 -3.82
CA ALA A 189 12.26 23.35 -3.20
C ALA A 189 11.00 24.23 -3.07
N LYS A 190 10.21 24.35 -4.14
CA LYS A 190 8.94 25.11 -4.12
C LYS A 190 7.99 24.59 -3.04
N ARG A 191 7.83 23.27 -2.91
CA ARG A 191 6.96 22.66 -1.88
C ARG A 191 7.45 22.96 -0.46
N VAL A 192 8.74 22.78 -0.19
CA VAL A 192 9.34 23.08 1.13
C VAL A 192 9.20 24.56 1.46
N LEU A 193 9.48 25.45 0.51
CA LEU A 193 9.41 26.90 0.72
C LEU A 193 7.97 27.39 0.93
N ASN A 194 7.00 26.86 0.17
CA ASN A 194 5.59 27.17 0.37
C ASN A 194 5.11 26.70 1.75
N TYR A 195 5.52 25.50 2.18
CA TYR A 195 5.18 25.00 3.51
C TYR A 195 5.81 25.83 4.63
N LEU A 196 7.11 26.14 4.55
CA LEU A 196 7.80 27.01 5.50
C LEU A 196 7.15 28.39 5.56
N ARG A 197 6.86 28.99 4.40
CA ARG A 197 6.21 30.30 4.33
C ARG A 197 4.87 30.30 5.06
N LYS A 198 4.00 29.32 4.77
CA LYS A 198 2.71 29.15 5.44
C LYS A 198 2.88 28.98 6.96
N LYS A 199 3.85 28.18 7.38
CA LYS A 199 4.16 28.00 8.82
C LYS A 199 4.64 29.28 9.50
N LEU A 200 5.45 30.10 8.83
CA LEU A 200 5.88 31.40 9.36
C LEU A 200 4.71 32.40 9.43
N GLU A 201 3.73 32.31 8.52
CA GLU A 201 2.51 33.14 8.53
C GLU A 201 1.55 32.73 9.66
N GLU A 202 1.51 31.44 10.03
CA GLU A 202 0.59 30.89 11.05
C GLU A 202 1.19 30.80 12.47
N ASP A 203 2.52 30.73 12.62
CA ASP A 203 3.21 30.47 13.90
C ASP A 203 4.25 31.55 14.22
N GLU A 204 3.88 32.51 15.07
CA GLU A 204 4.77 33.57 15.55
C GLU A 204 5.98 33.04 16.35
N ARG A 205 5.84 31.89 17.02
CA ARG A 205 6.95 31.27 17.77
C ARG A 205 7.99 30.73 16.81
N LEU A 206 7.56 30.16 15.68
CA LEU A 206 8.46 29.73 14.62
C LEU A 206 9.21 30.92 13.99
N THR A 207 8.49 32.00 13.68
CA THR A 207 9.08 33.25 13.18
C THR A 207 10.13 33.81 14.13
N SER A 208 9.85 33.82 15.44
CA SER A 208 10.79 34.25 16.47
C SER A 208 12.00 33.31 16.59
N LYS A 209 11.78 32.00 16.52
CA LYS A 209 12.83 30.96 16.60
C LYS A 209 13.79 31.01 15.42
N LEU A 210 13.27 31.05 14.19
CA LEU A 210 14.08 31.10 12.96
C LEU A 210 14.59 32.51 12.65
N LYS A 211 14.01 33.54 13.29
CA LYS A 211 14.34 34.96 13.13
C LYS A 211 14.19 35.46 11.68
N ILE A 212 13.38 34.81 10.86
CA ILE A 212 13.10 35.20 9.47
C ILE A 212 11.60 35.46 9.31
N LYS A 213 11.23 36.33 8.36
CA LYS A 213 9.84 36.62 8.03
C LYS A 213 9.43 35.91 6.72
N PRO A 214 8.13 35.67 6.49
CA PRO A 214 7.64 35.10 5.23
C PRO A 214 8.17 35.84 3.96
N ALA A 215 8.30 37.16 4.03
CA ALA A 215 8.81 37.99 2.94
C ALA A 215 10.29 37.73 2.60
N ASP A 216 11.09 37.23 3.55
CA ASP A 216 12.50 36.89 3.30
C ASP A 216 12.66 35.73 2.32
N LEU A 217 11.66 34.86 2.20
CA LEU A 217 11.64 33.71 1.28
C LEU A 217 11.32 34.08 -0.18
N LYS A 218 11.01 35.36 -0.46
CA LYS A 218 10.76 35.87 -1.82
C LYS A 218 11.97 36.58 -2.43
N LYS A 219 13.05 36.74 -1.66
CA LYS A 219 14.26 37.44 -2.11
C LYS A 219 15.05 36.56 -3.07
N GLU A 220 15.55 37.15 -4.16
CA GLU A 220 16.35 36.44 -5.17
C GLU A 220 17.68 35.94 -4.59
N LYS A 221 18.41 36.82 -3.88
CA LYS A 221 19.63 36.46 -3.15
C LYS A 221 19.32 36.26 -1.68
N LEU A 222 19.70 35.10 -1.16
CA LEU A 222 19.47 34.72 0.22
C LEU A 222 20.61 35.23 1.12
N THR A 223 20.23 35.67 2.30
CA THR A 223 21.23 35.96 3.34
C THR A 223 21.66 34.66 4.01
N LYS A 224 22.88 34.60 4.57
CA LYS A 224 23.34 33.46 5.38
C LYS A 224 22.36 33.07 6.48
N LYS A 225 21.61 34.04 7.01
CA LYS A 225 20.57 33.83 8.02
C LYS A 225 19.37 33.06 7.46
N VAL A 226 18.89 33.41 6.27
CA VAL A 226 17.79 32.70 5.60
C VAL A 226 18.20 31.29 5.21
N ILE A 227 19.41 31.13 4.65
CA ILE A 227 19.96 29.81 4.26
C ILE A 227 19.97 28.88 5.48
N ARG A 228 20.59 29.30 6.59
CA ARG A 228 20.62 28.53 7.84
C ARG A 228 19.24 28.24 8.41
N ALA A 229 18.28 29.17 8.26
CA ALA A 229 16.92 28.96 8.75
C ALA A 229 16.19 27.88 7.93
N VAL A 230 16.37 27.87 6.60
CA VAL A 230 15.80 26.87 5.69
C VAL A 230 16.45 25.51 5.90
N GLU A 231 17.78 25.45 6.05
CA GLU A 231 18.52 24.20 6.33
C GLU A 231 18.15 23.57 7.69
N LYS A 232 17.80 24.39 8.68
CA LYS A 232 17.39 23.93 10.03
C LYS A 232 15.89 23.67 10.15
N PHE A 233 15.10 24.05 9.16
CA PHE A 233 13.67 23.90 9.24
C PHE A 233 13.28 22.43 9.07
N ASP A 234 12.51 21.91 10.01
CA ASP A 234 11.99 20.55 9.92
C ASP A 234 10.80 20.51 8.96
N TYR A 235 11.06 19.99 7.77
CA TYR A 235 10.05 19.73 6.74
C TYR A 235 9.66 18.25 6.65
N SER A 236 9.95 17.43 7.66
CA SER A 236 9.60 15.98 7.69
C SER A 236 8.10 15.71 7.53
N ALA A 237 7.24 16.67 7.86
CA ALA A 237 5.80 16.59 7.63
C ALA A 237 5.43 16.49 6.13
N LEU A 238 6.31 16.97 5.24
CA LEU A 238 6.15 16.89 3.79
C LEU A 238 6.67 15.58 3.19
N SER A 239 7.57 14.88 3.88
CA SER A 239 8.11 13.59 3.42
C SER A 239 6.99 12.58 3.26
N ILE A 240 7.06 11.77 2.20
CA ILE A 240 6.10 10.71 1.92
C ILE A 240 6.75 9.34 2.19
N TYR A 241 6.25 8.62 3.18
CA TYR A 241 6.82 7.37 3.69
C TYR A 241 6.29 6.14 2.93
N ILE A 242 6.71 6.00 1.67
CA ILE A 242 6.50 4.78 0.85
C ILE A 242 7.47 3.67 1.21
N ASP A 243 7.13 2.40 0.96
CA ASP A 243 8.08 1.28 0.93
C ASP A 243 9.00 1.42 -0.31
N ALA A 244 10.21 1.91 -0.06
CA ALA A 244 11.20 2.22 -1.10
C ALA A 244 11.55 1.01 -2.00
N PRO A 245 11.86 -0.18 -1.44
CA PRO A 245 12.03 -1.40 -2.21
C PRO A 245 10.89 -1.73 -3.19
N VAL A 246 9.63 -1.52 -2.80
CA VAL A 246 8.48 -1.82 -3.68
C VAL A 246 8.50 -0.95 -4.92
N THR A 247 8.82 0.34 -4.77
CA THR A 247 8.88 1.29 -5.89
C THR A 247 10.14 1.11 -6.74
N ALA A 248 11.29 0.88 -6.11
CA ALA A 248 12.57 0.75 -6.81
C ALA A 248 12.71 -0.54 -7.61
N ASP A 249 12.10 -1.65 -7.15
CA ASP A 249 12.22 -2.95 -7.79
C ASP A 249 11.29 -3.10 -8.99
N VAL A 250 11.86 -3.10 -10.20
CA VAL A 250 11.13 -3.29 -11.46
C VAL A 250 10.56 -4.69 -11.64
N LYS A 251 10.91 -5.65 -10.77
CA LYS A 251 10.47 -7.05 -10.81
C LYS A 251 9.56 -7.39 -9.62
N ARG A 252 9.08 -6.38 -8.89
CA ARG A 252 8.30 -6.57 -7.66
C ARG A 252 7.00 -7.30 -7.93
N LEU A 253 6.61 -8.18 -7.02
CA LEU A 253 5.29 -8.82 -7.01
C LEU A 253 4.31 -8.01 -6.15
N ILE A 254 3.11 -7.80 -6.68
CA ILE A 254 2.08 -6.93 -6.12
C ILE A 254 0.79 -7.72 -5.96
N ARG A 255 0.04 -7.45 -4.89
CA ARG A 255 -1.21 -8.16 -4.61
C ARG A 255 -2.24 -7.91 -5.70
N LEU A 256 -2.91 -8.97 -6.11
CA LEU A 256 -3.93 -8.91 -7.16
C LEU A 256 -5.25 -8.34 -6.61
N PRO A 257 -5.80 -7.26 -7.20
CA PRO A 257 -7.15 -6.78 -6.88
C PRO A 257 -8.20 -7.88 -7.01
N GLY A 258 -9.20 -7.89 -6.13
CA GLY A 258 -10.21 -8.95 -6.05
C GLY A 258 -9.74 -10.22 -5.34
N SER A 259 -8.45 -10.39 -5.05
CA SER A 259 -7.96 -11.53 -4.25
C SER A 259 -8.11 -11.31 -2.74
N LEU A 260 -7.97 -12.37 -1.94
CA LEU A 260 -8.00 -12.29 -0.49
C LEU A 260 -6.60 -12.08 0.10
N HIS A 261 -6.58 -11.53 1.31
CA HIS A 261 -5.38 -11.42 2.13
C HIS A 261 -5.41 -12.45 3.27
N GLY A 262 -4.69 -13.56 3.12
CA GLY A 262 -4.62 -14.66 4.09
C GLY A 262 -4.35 -14.32 5.56
N LYS A 263 -3.77 -13.17 5.92
CA LYS A 263 -3.60 -12.73 7.34
C LYS A 263 -4.72 -11.87 7.90
N THR A 264 -5.73 -11.52 7.10
CA THR A 264 -6.86 -10.67 7.52
C THR A 264 -8.20 -11.17 6.99
N GLY A 265 -8.23 -11.98 5.94
CA GLY A 265 -9.46 -12.36 5.25
C GLY A 265 -10.13 -11.22 4.48
N LEU A 266 -9.53 -10.03 4.42
CA LEU A 266 -10.07 -8.91 3.66
C LEU A 266 -9.72 -9.02 2.18
N ARG A 267 -10.57 -8.46 1.32
CA ARG A 267 -10.39 -8.38 -0.13
C ARG A 267 -9.43 -7.24 -0.49
N VAL A 268 -8.49 -7.53 -1.38
CA VAL A 268 -7.68 -6.49 -2.05
C VAL A 268 -8.62 -5.71 -2.96
N THR A 269 -8.82 -4.42 -2.71
CA THR A 269 -9.96 -3.67 -3.28
C THR A 269 -9.48 -2.42 -3.98
N GLU A 270 -9.97 -2.16 -5.21
CA GLU A 270 -9.78 -0.86 -5.85
C GLU A 270 -10.51 0.22 -5.06
N VAL A 271 -9.85 1.36 -4.87
CA VAL A 271 -10.36 2.49 -4.10
C VAL A 271 -10.64 3.65 -5.06
N GLU A 272 -11.91 3.82 -5.40
CA GLU A 272 -12.35 4.91 -6.28
C GLU A 272 -12.24 6.28 -5.59
N ASP A 273 -12.73 6.37 -4.35
CA ASP A 273 -12.57 7.55 -3.49
C ASP A 273 -11.92 7.18 -2.16
N ILE A 274 -10.70 7.68 -1.97
CA ILE A 274 -9.93 7.43 -0.75
C ILE A 274 -10.61 8.04 0.48
N GLU A 275 -11.39 9.12 0.36
CA GLU A 275 -12.00 9.81 1.51
C GLU A 275 -13.21 9.08 2.08
N SER A 276 -14.07 8.53 1.24
CA SER A 276 -15.23 7.74 1.68
C SER A 276 -14.89 6.28 1.96
N PHE A 277 -13.86 5.72 1.34
CA PHE A 277 -13.50 4.31 1.53
C PHE A 277 -13.13 3.96 2.98
N ASN A 278 -13.80 2.94 3.50
CA ASN A 278 -13.59 2.30 4.79
C ASN A 278 -13.20 0.82 4.59
N PRO A 279 -11.90 0.46 4.70
CA PRO A 279 -11.43 -0.90 4.48
C PRO A 279 -12.10 -1.95 5.39
N LEU A 280 -12.56 -1.56 6.58
CA LEU A 280 -13.18 -2.47 7.54
C LEU A 280 -14.66 -2.72 7.27
N LYS A 281 -15.24 -2.07 6.25
CA LYS A 281 -16.61 -2.29 5.77
C LYS A 281 -16.64 -2.68 4.29
N ASP A 282 -15.89 -1.94 3.47
CA ASP A 282 -15.95 -2.06 2.01
C ASP A 282 -15.11 -3.21 1.47
N ALA A 283 -14.10 -3.67 2.22
CA ALA A 283 -13.24 -4.79 1.83
C ALA A 283 -13.65 -6.13 2.47
N LEU A 284 -14.85 -6.21 3.05
CA LEU A 284 -15.38 -7.47 3.58
C LEU A 284 -15.65 -8.45 2.42
N ALA A 285 -15.17 -9.68 2.59
CA ALA A 285 -15.30 -10.75 1.61
C ALA A 285 -16.30 -11.84 2.02
N PHE A 286 -16.73 -11.82 3.27
CA PHE A 286 -17.56 -12.86 3.89
C PHE A 286 -18.83 -12.22 4.48
N GLY A 287 -19.86 -13.04 4.66
CA GLY A 287 -21.16 -12.59 5.13
C GLY A 287 -21.19 -12.37 6.65
N ASP A 288 -22.40 -12.29 7.19
CA ASP A 288 -22.69 -12.08 8.60
C ASP A 288 -23.28 -13.31 9.30
N GLU A 289 -23.35 -14.45 8.60
CA GLU A 289 -23.76 -15.73 9.19
C GLU A 289 -22.98 -16.00 10.47
N ALA A 290 -23.67 -16.45 11.51
CA ALA A 290 -23.06 -16.53 12.81
C ALA A 290 -22.12 -17.74 12.94
N VAL A 291 -20.85 -17.48 13.18
CA VAL A 291 -19.77 -18.46 13.33
C VAL A 291 -19.30 -18.49 14.78
N VAL A 292 -19.14 -19.69 15.33
CA VAL A 292 -18.59 -19.88 16.67
C VAL A 292 -17.07 -20.03 16.57
N VAL A 293 -16.36 -19.28 17.40
CA VAL A 293 -14.90 -19.31 17.50
C VAL A 293 -14.45 -19.37 18.94
N LYS A 294 -13.28 -19.94 19.17
CA LYS A 294 -12.55 -19.85 20.44
C LYS A 294 -11.51 -18.76 20.35
N VAL A 295 -11.65 -17.73 21.17
CA VAL A 295 -10.77 -16.55 21.19
C VAL A 295 -9.72 -16.72 22.28
N ALA A 296 -8.45 -16.47 21.96
CA ALA A 296 -7.33 -16.74 22.85
C ALA A 296 -7.10 -15.65 23.91
N ARG A 297 -7.42 -14.39 23.58
CA ARG A 297 -7.11 -13.22 24.42
C ARG A 297 -8.21 -12.17 24.35
N LYS A 298 -8.28 -11.30 25.35
CA LYS A 298 -9.14 -10.13 25.31
C LYS A 298 -8.67 -9.18 24.20
N LEU A 299 -9.60 -8.67 23.40
CA LEU A 299 -9.31 -7.68 22.35
C LEU A 299 -10.54 -6.79 22.10
N ASN A 300 -10.29 -5.58 21.61
CA ASN A 300 -11.33 -4.74 21.02
C ASN A 300 -11.34 -5.00 19.51
N LEU A 301 -12.51 -5.18 18.93
CA LEU A 301 -12.68 -5.37 17.49
C LEU A 301 -13.73 -4.39 16.99
N SER A 302 -13.42 -3.72 15.88
CA SER A 302 -14.37 -2.93 15.11
C SER A 302 -14.23 -3.32 13.65
N ILE A 303 -15.18 -4.10 13.12
CA ILE A 303 -15.18 -4.57 11.73
C ILE A 303 -16.61 -4.79 11.26
N GLY A 304 -16.92 -4.38 10.03
CA GLY A 304 -18.28 -4.34 9.53
C GLY A 304 -19.18 -3.54 10.45
N ASP A 305 -20.25 -4.19 10.90
CA ASP A 305 -21.19 -3.64 11.87
C ASP A 305 -20.95 -4.19 13.28
N PHE A 306 -19.97 -5.09 13.46
CA PHE A 306 -19.52 -5.53 14.76
C PHE A 306 -18.57 -4.51 15.39
N SER A 307 -18.89 -4.04 16.59
CA SER A 307 -17.99 -3.21 17.40
C SER A 307 -18.10 -3.59 18.87
N GLY A 308 -17.00 -3.98 19.50
CA GLY A 308 -17.03 -4.32 20.92
C GLY A 308 -15.78 -5.00 21.47
N LYS A 309 -15.84 -5.28 22.78
CA LYS A 309 -14.86 -6.09 23.50
C LYS A 309 -15.19 -7.56 23.36
N ILE A 310 -14.21 -8.34 22.93
CA ILE A 310 -14.28 -9.80 22.89
C ILE A 310 -13.39 -10.34 24.01
N TYR A 311 -13.94 -11.24 24.81
CA TYR A 311 -13.25 -11.88 25.92
C TYR A 311 -12.77 -13.29 25.52
N PRO A 312 -11.71 -13.82 26.16
CA PRO A 312 -11.25 -15.18 25.91
C PRO A 312 -12.37 -16.21 26.14
N GLY A 313 -12.41 -17.24 25.31
CA GLY A 313 -13.41 -18.30 25.39
C GLY A 313 -14.21 -18.49 24.10
N ARG A 314 -15.34 -19.20 24.20
CA ARG A 314 -16.22 -19.49 23.07
C ARG A 314 -17.14 -18.30 22.82
N VAL A 315 -17.09 -17.74 21.61
CA VAL A 315 -17.85 -16.55 21.22
C VAL A 315 -18.48 -16.77 19.85
N LYS A 316 -19.74 -16.33 19.70
CA LYS A 316 -20.47 -16.32 18.43
C LYS A 316 -20.30 -14.94 17.78
N LEU A 317 -19.78 -14.90 16.57
CA LEU A 317 -19.47 -13.67 15.82
C LEU A 317 -20.05 -13.76 14.40
N PRO A 318 -20.33 -12.62 13.73
CA PRO A 318 -20.55 -12.61 12.29
C PRO A 318 -19.38 -13.24 11.54
N GLU A 319 -19.64 -13.92 10.43
CA GLU A 319 -18.63 -14.68 9.67
C GLU A 319 -17.42 -13.81 9.29
N TYR A 320 -17.62 -12.59 8.78
CA TYR A 320 -16.51 -11.68 8.47
C TYR A 320 -15.59 -11.40 9.67
N ALA A 321 -16.16 -11.26 10.87
CA ALA A 321 -15.40 -10.98 12.09
C ALA A 321 -14.67 -12.24 12.56
N ALA A 322 -15.32 -13.40 12.46
CA ALA A 322 -14.72 -14.70 12.78
C ALA A 322 -13.52 -14.99 11.87
N VAL A 323 -13.68 -14.89 10.55
CA VAL A 323 -12.59 -15.12 9.58
C VAL A 323 -11.45 -14.12 9.80
N PHE A 324 -11.76 -12.84 10.05
CA PHE A 324 -10.74 -11.82 10.33
C PHE A 324 -9.88 -12.18 11.54
N LEU A 325 -10.48 -12.60 12.66
CA LEU A 325 -9.74 -13.01 13.85
C LEU A 325 -8.95 -14.31 13.62
N ILE A 326 -9.51 -15.28 12.90
CA ILE A 326 -8.83 -16.54 12.58
C ILE A 326 -7.60 -16.28 11.73
N CYS A 327 -7.71 -15.50 10.64
CA CYS A 327 -6.60 -15.18 9.76
C CYS A 327 -5.46 -14.43 10.47
N ARG A 328 -5.77 -13.68 11.53
CA ARG A 328 -4.78 -13.00 12.38
C ARG A 328 -4.15 -13.89 13.44
N GLY A 329 -4.65 -15.12 13.62
CA GLY A 329 -4.26 -16.02 14.69
C GLY A 329 -4.80 -15.64 16.07
N ASP A 330 -5.78 -14.73 16.13
CA ASP A 330 -6.41 -14.27 17.38
C ASP A 330 -7.54 -15.23 17.85
N ALA A 331 -8.05 -16.08 16.95
CA ALA A 331 -9.10 -17.06 17.24
C ALA A 331 -8.93 -18.37 16.43
N SER A 332 -9.61 -19.42 16.87
CA SER A 332 -9.75 -20.68 16.14
C SER A 332 -11.22 -21.03 15.96
N TYR A 333 -11.62 -21.48 14.77
CA TYR A 333 -12.98 -21.97 14.52
C TYR A 333 -13.33 -23.13 15.47
N ASP A 334 -14.56 -23.10 15.98
CA ASP A 334 -15.12 -24.07 16.92
C ASP A 334 -16.53 -24.47 16.43
N SER A 335 -16.71 -25.76 16.12
CA SER A 335 -17.91 -26.29 15.46
C SER A 335 -19.19 -26.15 16.27
#